data_AF-A0A524DVS0-F1
#
_entry.id   AF-A0A524DVS0-F1
#
_cell.length_a   1.000
_cell.length_b   1.000
_cell.length_c   1.000
_cell.angle_alpha   90.00
_cell.angle_beta   90.00
_cell.angle_gamma   90.00
#
_symmetry.space_group_name_H-M   'P 1'
#
loop_
_entity.id
_entity.type
_entity.pdbx_description
1 polymer ?
#
loop_
_entity_poly.entity_id
_entity_poly.type
_entity_poly.pdbx_seq_one_letter_code
_entity_poly.pdbx_strand_id
1 'polypeptide(L)'
;MTRLPDVPMDTAASSSARSEESIAHNDGTSVRQVEDNTLDTFRSEGMGDVRPENQEFQPCEMDPTTGDFLYTKTEISYDWIDATGGTWNNMSEDSSIALDLPFSFPFYGENFSTVYVSRHGWMSFYNMFPDSDWVAIGSSDEEFWYAVAPYAIAISSWQGTPGVYNLSLTSPSRFVIEYNSVY
;
A
#
# COMPACT_ATOMS: atom_id res chain seq x y z
N MET A 1 16.73 22.14 -5.88
CA MET A 1 17.06 21.14 -4.83
C MET A 1 16.48 21.66 -3.54
N THR A 2 15.29 21.19 -3.19
CA THR A 2 14.57 21.66 -2.01
C THR A 2 14.21 20.44 -1.19
N ARG A 3 14.83 20.33 -0.02
CA ARG A 3 14.66 19.28 1.00
C ARG A 3 13.24 19.40 1.59
N LEU A 4 12.63 18.27 1.96
CA LEU A 4 11.40 18.24 2.76
C LEU A 4 11.59 19.03 4.06
N PRO A 5 10.56 19.75 4.56
CA PRO A 5 10.67 20.48 5.82
C PRO A 5 10.93 19.52 6.99
N ASP A 6 11.80 19.94 7.91
CA ASP A 6 12.15 19.16 9.09
C ASP A 6 10.95 19.00 10.03
N VAL A 7 10.65 17.75 10.38
CA VAL A 7 9.74 17.41 11.47
C VAL A 7 10.46 17.72 12.79
N PRO A 8 9.92 18.54 13.70
CA PRO A 8 10.57 18.83 14.97
C PRO A 8 10.70 17.54 15.81
N MET A 9 11.92 17.05 16.00
CA MET A 9 12.22 16.06 17.04
C MET A 9 12.52 16.80 18.34
N ASP A 10 11.74 16.50 19.38
CA ASP A 10 12.00 17.00 20.73
C ASP A 10 13.36 16.47 21.23
N THR A 11 14.16 17.35 21.84
CA THR A 11 15.57 17.12 22.18
C THR A 11 15.75 16.47 23.55
N ALA A 12 14.81 15.60 23.94
CA ALA A 12 14.94 14.83 25.17
C ALA A 12 15.94 13.66 24.95
N ALA A 13 16.96 13.61 25.80
CA ALA A 13 18.07 12.67 25.70
C ALA A 13 17.62 11.21 25.57
N SER A 14 18.00 10.57 24.46
CA SER A 14 17.84 9.13 24.24
C SER A 14 18.64 8.33 25.27
N SER A 15 17.98 7.36 25.90
CA SER A 15 18.60 6.42 26.83
C SER A 15 19.69 5.60 26.12
N SER A 16 20.84 5.49 26.79
CA SER A 16 22.06 4.84 26.31
C SER A 16 21.83 3.50 25.61
N ALA A 17 22.41 3.36 24.40
CA ALA A 17 22.51 2.13 23.65
C ALA A 17 23.14 1.00 24.48
N ARG A 18 22.49 -0.17 24.50
CA ARG A 18 23.06 -1.42 25.01
C ARG A 18 23.93 -2.02 23.92
N SER A 19 25.16 -2.38 24.27
CA SER A 19 26.21 -2.89 23.38
C SER A 19 25.79 -4.12 22.57
N GLU A 20 26.21 -4.15 21.30
CA GLU A 20 26.09 -5.27 20.37
C GLU A 20 26.79 -6.53 20.89
N GLU A 21 26.10 -7.67 20.85
CA GLU A 21 26.71 -9.00 20.99
C GLU A 21 26.51 -9.77 19.68
N SER A 22 27.62 -10.16 19.06
CA SER A 22 27.65 -10.86 17.77
C SER A 22 27.21 -12.31 17.92
N ILE A 23 26.24 -12.76 17.11
CA ILE A 23 25.99 -14.20 16.92
C ILE A 23 26.07 -14.54 15.44
N ALA A 24 26.85 -15.59 15.17
CA ALA A 24 27.39 -15.97 13.88
C ALA A 24 26.35 -16.45 12.85
N HIS A 25 26.69 -16.21 11.58
CA HIS A 25 26.05 -16.74 10.39
C HIS A 25 26.17 -18.27 10.34
N ASN A 26 25.06 -18.99 10.16
CA ASN A 26 25.10 -20.38 9.73
C ASN A 26 24.22 -20.57 8.49
N ASP A 27 24.88 -21.01 7.43
CA ASP A 27 24.35 -21.36 6.12
C ASP A 27 23.63 -22.73 6.20
N GLY A 28 22.58 -22.89 5.39
CA GLY A 28 22.00 -24.20 5.08
C GLY A 28 20.53 -24.37 5.42
N THR A 29 19.64 -23.99 4.50
CA THR A 29 18.71 -24.91 3.78
C THR A 29 17.64 -24.10 3.04
N SER A 30 17.69 -24.12 1.71
CA SER A 30 16.58 -23.67 0.86
C SER A 30 15.49 -24.74 0.87
N VAL A 31 14.34 -24.44 1.46
CA VAL A 31 13.14 -25.26 1.26
C VAL A 31 12.23 -24.52 0.29
N ARG A 32 12.29 -24.93 -0.98
CA ARG A 32 11.17 -24.75 -1.90
C ARG A 32 10.05 -25.66 -1.42
N GLN A 33 8.86 -25.13 -1.12
CA GLN A 33 7.66 -25.95 -1.12
C GLN A 33 6.84 -25.65 -2.38
N VAL A 34 6.57 -26.75 -3.08
CA VAL A 34 5.81 -26.89 -4.31
C VAL A 34 4.36 -27.17 -3.90
N GLU A 35 3.45 -26.36 -4.48
CA GLU A 35 2.04 -26.57 -4.85
C GLU A 35 1.11 -27.39 -3.91
N ASP A 36 -0.03 -26.79 -3.55
CA ASP A 36 -1.29 -27.54 -3.53
C ASP A 36 -2.33 -26.83 -4.41
N ASN A 37 -2.76 -27.54 -5.44
CA ASN A 37 -3.62 -27.11 -6.54
C ASN A 37 -4.90 -27.95 -6.52
N THR A 38 -5.72 -27.77 -5.48
CA THR A 38 -7.08 -28.31 -5.47
C THR A 38 -8.09 -27.22 -5.81
N LEU A 39 -8.57 -27.28 -7.04
CA LEU A 39 -9.80 -26.65 -7.51
C LEU A 39 -10.98 -27.20 -6.70
N ASP A 40 -11.38 -26.52 -5.63
CA ASP A 40 -12.71 -26.70 -5.06
C ASP A 40 -13.27 -25.36 -4.60
N THR A 41 -14.56 -25.18 -4.80
CA THR A 41 -15.31 -23.90 -4.82
C THR A 41 -15.03 -22.97 -3.63
N PHE A 42 -14.36 -21.84 -3.85
CA PHE A 42 -14.22 -20.79 -2.84
C PHE A 42 -15.34 -19.75 -2.96
N ARG A 43 -16.31 -19.86 -2.05
CA ARG A 43 -17.01 -18.67 -1.54
C ARG A 43 -15.97 -17.84 -0.77
N SER A 44 -16.11 -16.52 -0.76
CA SER A 44 -15.24 -15.65 0.03
C SER A 44 -15.29 -16.07 1.50
N GLU A 45 -14.24 -16.71 2.00
CA GLU A 45 -14.01 -16.87 3.44
C GLU A 45 -13.08 -15.75 3.90
N GLY A 46 -13.29 -15.23 5.11
CA GLY A 46 -12.49 -14.13 5.66
C GLY A 46 -11.00 -14.49 5.74
N MET A 47 -10.14 -13.48 5.74
CA MET A 47 -8.69 -13.64 5.86
C MET A 47 -8.34 -14.49 7.10
N GLY A 48 -7.88 -15.72 6.88
CA GLY A 48 -7.37 -16.61 7.93
C GLY A 48 -5.92 -16.28 8.27
N ASP A 49 -5.55 -16.45 9.54
CA ASP A 49 -4.17 -16.28 10.00
C ASP A 49 -3.30 -17.43 9.45
N VAL A 50 -2.33 -17.11 8.58
CA VAL A 50 -1.51 -18.09 7.84
C VAL A 50 -0.17 -18.38 8.51
N ARG A 51 0.01 -17.96 9.77
CA ARG A 51 1.32 -18.07 10.44
C ARG A 51 1.62 -19.50 10.87
N PRO A 52 2.86 -20.00 10.64
CA PRO A 52 3.26 -21.31 11.13
C PRO A 52 3.20 -21.32 12.67
N GLU A 53 2.71 -22.43 13.21
CA GLU A 53 2.32 -22.68 14.61
C GLU A 53 3.37 -22.40 15.69
N ASN A 54 4.58 -21.99 15.32
CA ASN A 54 5.70 -21.70 16.22
C ASN A 54 6.32 -20.31 16.03
N GLN A 55 5.70 -19.42 15.25
CA GLN A 55 6.06 -17.99 15.22
C GLN A 55 5.06 -17.19 16.04
N GLU A 56 5.27 -17.14 17.36
CA GLU A 56 4.61 -16.15 18.20
C GLU A 56 4.96 -14.75 17.66
N PHE A 57 3.97 -13.84 17.61
CA PHE A 57 4.28 -12.42 17.46
C PHE A 57 5.32 -12.08 18.53
N GLN A 58 6.51 -11.67 18.12
CA GLN A 58 7.40 -10.92 19.00
C GLN A 58 6.88 -9.48 18.93
N PRO A 59 6.05 -9.01 19.88
CA PRO A 59 5.67 -7.61 19.88
C PRO A 59 6.95 -6.79 19.97
N CYS A 60 7.04 -5.74 19.15
CA CYS A 60 8.00 -4.67 19.40
C CYS A 60 7.82 -4.24 20.86
N GLU A 61 8.86 -4.34 21.70
CA GLU A 61 8.80 -3.89 23.11
C GLU A 61 8.53 -2.38 23.23
N MET A 62 8.67 -1.62 22.14
CA MET A 62 8.04 -0.31 22.06
C MET A 62 6.56 -0.50 21.75
N ASP A 63 5.74 -0.43 22.79
CA ASP A 63 4.34 -0.12 22.64
C ASP A 63 4.25 1.27 21.92
N PRO A 64 3.71 1.35 20.69
CA PRO A 64 3.60 2.62 19.98
C PRO A 64 2.63 3.60 20.67
N THR A 65 1.95 3.15 21.74
CA THR A 65 1.10 3.94 22.64
C THR A 65 1.80 4.33 23.95
N THR A 66 3.12 4.08 24.10
CA THR A 66 3.92 4.53 25.27
C THR A 66 4.13 6.06 25.34
N GLY A 67 3.31 6.84 24.63
CA GLY A 67 3.11 8.26 24.82
C GLY A 67 1.62 8.55 24.93
N ASP A 68 1.25 9.61 25.65
CA ASP A 68 -0.14 10.06 25.87
C ASP A 68 -0.84 10.57 24.59
N PHE A 69 -0.68 9.88 23.46
CA PHE A 69 -1.46 10.11 22.26
C PHE A 69 -2.81 9.42 22.42
N LEU A 70 -3.76 10.13 23.05
CA LEU A 70 -5.16 9.72 23.10
C LEU A 70 -5.73 9.73 21.68
N TYR A 71 -5.73 8.58 21.00
CA TYR A 71 -6.47 8.41 19.76
C TYR A 71 -7.86 7.87 20.07
N THR A 72 -8.87 8.36 19.35
CA THR A 72 -10.22 7.81 19.41
C THR A 72 -10.46 7.02 18.13
N LYS A 73 -10.80 5.73 18.24
CA LYS A 73 -11.19 4.92 17.09
C LYS A 73 -12.70 5.09 16.86
N THR A 74 -13.08 5.53 15.67
CA THR A 74 -14.48 5.54 15.23
C THR A 74 -14.63 4.55 14.08
N GLU A 75 -15.56 3.62 14.20
CA GLU A 75 -15.94 2.75 13.09
C GLU A 75 -17.10 3.39 12.33
N ILE A 76 -16.92 3.54 11.03
CA ILE A 76 -17.91 4.13 10.13
C ILE A 76 -18.35 3.03 9.18
N SER A 77 -19.67 2.81 9.06
CA SER A 77 -20.20 1.89 8.06
C SER A 77 -19.85 2.40 6.66
N TYR A 78 -19.29 1.52 5.83
CA TYR A 78 -18.90 1.85 4.47
C TYR A 78 -19.47 0.82 3.50
N ASP A 79 -20.30 1.30 2.57
CA ASP A 79 -20.76 0.50 1.44
C ASP A 79 -19.76 0.65 0.28
N TRP A 80 -19.40 -0.49 -0.32
CA TRP A 80 -18.56 -0.52 -1.50
C TRP A 80 -19.21 0.24 -2.65
N ILE A 81 -18.41 1.07 -3.34
CA ILE A 81 -18.83 1.76 -4.55
C ILE A 81 -18.20 1.03 -5.73
N ASP A 82 -19.06 0.50 -6.59
CA ASP A 82 -18.67 -0.08 -7.87
C ASP A 82 -18.33 1.05 -8.86
N ALA A 83 -17.08 1.11 -9.29
CA ALA A 83 -16.59 2.11 -10.25
C ALA A 83 -16.70 1.64 -11.70
N THR A 84 -17.12 0.40 -11.98
CA THR A 84 -17.19 -0.15 -13.34
C THR A 84 -18.19 0.59 -14.25
N GLY A 85 -19.13 1.34 -13.67
CA GLY A 85 -19.99 2.30 -14.39
C GLY A 85 -19.30 3.63 -14.77
N GLY A 86 -18.04 3.81 -14.40
CA GLY A 86 -17.22 4.98 -14.66
C GLY A 86 -16.41 4.90 -15.96
N THR A 87 -15.28 5.61 -15.99
CA THR A 87 -14.37 5.62 -17.14
C THR A 87 -13.38 4.47 -17.05
N TRP A 88 -13.25 3.69 -18.13
CA TRP A 88 -12.24 2.65 -18.28
C TRP A 88 -10.91 3.23 -18.76
N ASN A 89 -9.83 2.84 -18.08
CA ASN A 89 -8.45 3.22 -18.40
C ASN A 89 -7.65 1.96 -18.72
N ASN A 90 -7.36 1.77 -20.01
CA ASN A 90 -6.60 0.63 -20.49
C ASN A 90 -5.11 0.79 -20.17
N MET A 91 -4.49 -0.25 -19.60
CA MET A 91 -3.06 -0.30 -19.24
C MET A 91 -2.38 -1.55 -19.86
N SER A 92 -2.86 -1.98 -21.03
CA SER A 92 -2.28 -3.12 -21.77
C SER A 92 -0.87 -2.83 -22.26
N GLU A 93 -0.61 -1.59 -22.68
CA GLU A 93 0.68 -1.16 -23.22
C GLU A 93 1.47 -0.31 -22.21
N ASP A 94 0.79 0.42 -21.34
CA ASP A 94 1.40 1.30 -20.34
C ASP A 94 1.47 0.64 -18.95
N SER A 95 2.54 0.91 -18.21
CA SER A 95 2.70 0.46 -16.81
C SER A 95 1.99 1.36 -15.80
N SER A 96 1.58 2.56 -16.20
CA SER A 96 0.89 3.52 -15.32
C SER A 96 -0.03 4.44 -16.10
N ILE A 97 -1.02 5.03 -15.42
CA ILE A 97 -1.85 6.10 -15.98
C ILE A 97 -2.00 7.26 -14.99
N ALA A 98 -2.05 8.49 -15.51
CA ALA A 98 -2.37 9.68 -14.73
C ALA A 98 -3.89 9.93 -14.73
N LEU A 99 -4.45 10.14 -13.55
CA LEU A 99 -5.87 10.46 -13.37
C LEU A 99 -6.01 11.81 -12.66
N ASP A 100 -6.72 12.74 -13.29
CA ASP A 100 -7.05 14.03 -12.68
C ASP A 100 -8.12 13.88 -11.62
N LEU A 101 -7.88 14.51 -10.47
CA LEU A 101 -8.79 14.49 -9.34
C LEU A 101 -9.81 15.62 -9.48
N PRO A 102 -11.10 15.36 -9.22
CA PRO A 102 -12.15 16.40 -9.30
C PRO A 102 -12.10 17.40 -8.14
N PHE A 103 -11.17 17.23 -7.20
CA PHE A 103 -10.92 18.11 -6.06
C PHE A 103 -9.44 18.05 -5.67
N SER A 104 -8.97 19.07 -4.95
CA SER A 104 -7.63 19.04 -4.35
C SER A 104 -7.60 18.04 -3.22
N PHE A 105 -6.71 17.05 -3.30
CA PHE A 105 -6.56 15.99 -2.30
C PHE A 105 -5.37 16.31 -1.38
N PRO A 106 -5.62 16.60 -0.09
CA PRO A 106 -4.54 16.82 0.86
C PRO A 106 -3.95 15.48 1.32
N PHE A 107 -2.64 15.29 1.13
CA PHE A 107 -1.93 14.09 1.55
C PHE A 107 -0.54 14.44 2.06
N TYR A 108 -0.23 14.04 3.30
CA TYR A 108 1.04 14.35 4.00
C TYR A 108 1.45 15.85 3.97
N GLY A 109 0.47 16.76 4.06
CA GLY A 109 0.71 18.20 4.12
C GLY A 109 0.82 18.90 2.76
N GLU A 110 0.76 18.15 1.67
CA GLU A 110 0.75 18.66 0.30
C GLU A 110 -0.63 18.49 -0.35
N ASN A 111 -0.91 19.32 -1.35
CA ASN A 111 -2.18 19.32 -2.07
C ASN A 111 -1.97 18.83 -3.51
N PHE A 112 -2.64 17.74 -3.86
CA PHE A 112 -2.52 17.12 -5.18
C PHE A 112 -3.80 17.29 -6.01
N SER A 113 -3.64 17.39 -7.33
CA SER A 113 -4.74 17.42 -8.30
C SER A 113 -4.73 16.22 -9.25
N THR A 114 -3.73 15.35 -9.15
CA THR A 114 -3.54 14.21 -10.04
C THR A 114 -2.98 13.06 -9.22
N VAL A 115 -3.33 11.83 -9.58
CA VAL A 115 -2.73 10.61 -9.05
C VAL A 115 -2.24 9.74 -10.20
N TYR A 116 -1.08 9.12 -10.03
CA TYR A 116 -0.49 8.20 -11.00
C TYR A 116 -0.70 6.78 -10.51
N VAL A 117 -1.47 6.01 -11.26
CA VAL A 117 -1.90 4.66 -10.88
C VAL A 117 -1.02 3.66 -11.61
N SER A 118 -0.35 2.79 -10.86
CA SER A 118 0.49 1.71 -11.39
C SER A 118 -0.34 0.50 -11.74
N ARG A 119 0.06 -0.22 -12.79
CA ARG A 119 -0.37 -1.59 -13.09
C ARG A 119 0.06 -2.56 -11.98
N HIS A 120 0.98 -2.18 -11.12
CA HIS A 120 1.50 -3.01 -10.04
C HIS A 120 0.74 -2.89 -8.72
N GLY A 121 -0.52 -2.45 -8.77
CA GLY A 121 -1.43 -2.48 -7.62
C GLY A 121 -1.12 -1.42 -6.56
N TRP A 122 -0.35 -0.40 -6.94
CA TRP A 122 -0.03 0.77 -6.13
C TRP A 122 -0.17 2.06 -6.95
N MET A 123 -0.13 3.20 -6.30
CA MET A 123 -0.23 4.52 -6.94
C MET A 123 0.60 5.54 -6.18
N SER A 124 0.96 6.64 -6.81
CA SER A 124 1.65 7.77 -6.19
C SER A 124 1.01 9.08 -6.60
N PHE A 125 1.02 10.05 -5.68
CA PHE A 125 0.66 11.44 -6.00
C PHE A 125 1.86 12.27 -6.48
N TYR A 126 3.05 11.70 -6.50
CA TYR A 126 4.31 12.39 -6.83
C TYR A 126 5.06 11.74 -7.99
N ASN A 127 5.29 10.43 -7.93
CA ASN A 127 5.98 9.70 -8.99
C ASN A 127 5.06 9.62 -10.22
N MET A 128 5.48 10.26 -11.31
CA MET A 128 4.73 10.30 -12.57
C MET A 128 4.75 8.98 -13.34
N PHE A 129 5.67 8.07 -12.99
CA PHE A 129 5.88 6.77 -13.61
C PHE A 129 6.09 5.69 -12.53
N PRO A 130 5.04 5.34 -11.75
CA PRO A 130 5.14 4.31 -10.73
C PRO A 130 5.16 2.92 -11.38
N ASP A 131 6.25 2.54 -12.05
CA ASP A 131 6.35 1.31 -12.84
C ASP A 131 7.02 0.15 -12.10
N SER A 132 7.56 0.39 -10.91
CA SER A 132 8.15 -0.64 -10.06
C SER A 132 7.17 -1.77 -9.74
N ASP A 133 7.62 -3.02 -9.82
CA ASP A 133 6.82 -4.21 -9.48
C ASP A 133 6.54 -4.30 -7.96
N TRP A 134 7.23 -3.49 -7.16
CA TRP A 134 7.22 -3.49 -5.71
C TRP A 134 7.10 -2.05 -5.20
N VAL A 135 6.61 -1.89 -3.98
CA VAL A 135 6.41 -0.57 -3.36
C VAL A 135 6.88 -0.59 -1.91
N ALA A 136 7.79 0.34 -1.57
CA ALA A 136 8.29 0.49 -0.21
C ALA A 136 7.58 1.66 0.50
N ILE A 137 6.46 1.36 1.16
CA ILE A 137 5.69 2.36 1.91
C ILE A 137 6.51 2.92 3.08
N GLY A 138 6.60 4.25 3.16
CA GLY A 138 7.40 4.94 4.17
C GLY A 138 8.90 4.99 3.87
N SER A 139 9.32 4.57 2.67
CA SER A 139 10.71 4.69 2.23
C SER A 139 11.13 6.17 2.09
N SER A 140 12.40 6.44 2.35
CA SER A 140 13.03 7.72 1.99
C SER A 140 13.33 7.84 0.50
N ASP A 141 13.22 6.74 -0.25
CA ASP A 141 13.37 6.72 -1.70
C ASP A 141 12.24 7.51 -2.38
N GLU A 142 12.63 8.46 -3.22
CA GLU A 142 11.73 9.34 -3.95
C GLU A 142 10.80 8.57 -4.91
N GLU A 143 11.22 7.38 -5.36
CA GLU A 143 10.40 6.48 -6.17
C GLU A 143 9.06 6.12 -5.50
N PHE A 144 9.04 6.05 -4.17
CA PHE A 144 7.88 5.61 -3.37
C PHE A 144 7.27 6.72 -2.52
N TRP A 145 7.64 7.99 -2.74
CA TRP A 145 7.02 9.10 -2.04
C TRP A 145 5.53 9.20 -2.37
N TYR A 146 4.74 9.54 -1.34
CA TYR A 146 3.28 9.67 -1.44
C TYR A 146 2.60 8.44 -2.06
N ALA A 147 3.17 7.25 -1.84
CA ALA A 147 2.62 6.00 -2.34
C ALA A 147 1.41 5.54 -1.53
N VAL A 148 0.44 4.98 -2.22
CA VAL A 148 -0.69 4.23 -1.66
C VAL A 148 -0.71 2.88 -2.34
N ALA A 149 -0.74 1.81 -1.56
CA ALA A 149 -0.62 0.44 -2.08
C ALA A 149 -1.77 -0.43 -1.58
N PRO A 150 -2.95 -0.36 -2.23
CA PRO A 150 -4.09 -1.18 -1.83
C PRO A 150 -3.86 -2.67 -2.08
N TYR A 151 -3.10 -3.02 -3.13
CA TYR A 151 -2.84 -4.40 -3.51
C TYR A 151 -1.34 -4.75 -3.52
N ALA A 152 -0.47 -3.83 -3.96
CA ALA A 152 0.97 -4.02 -4.07
C ALA A 152 1.37 -5.26 -4.90
N ILE A 153 0.54 -5.63 -5.88
CA ILE A 153 0.76 -6.76 -6.77
C ILE A 153 0.35 -6.40 -8.20
N ALA A 154 1.10 -6.94 -9.17
CA ALA A 154 0.86 -6.77 -10.59
C ALA A 154 -0.53 -7.28 -11.02
N ILE A 155 -1.29 -6.41 -11.69
CA ILE A 155 -2.44 -6.85 -12.48
C ILE A 155 -1.90 -7.47 -13.78
N SER A 156 -2.19 -8.75 -13.98
CA SER A 156 -1.60 -9.51 -15.07
C SER A 156 -2.45 -9.45 -16.33
N SER A 157 -1.81 -9.34 -17.50
CA SER A 157 -2.48 -9.42 -18.81
C SER A 157 -2.87 -10.85 -19.22
N TRP A 158 -2.49 -11.85 -18.42
CA TRP A 158 -2.69 -13.27 -18.74
C TRP A 158 -4.15 -13.73 -18.61
N GLN A 159 -5.01 -12.97 -17.94
CA GLN A 159 -6.41 -13.32 -17.67
C GLN A 159 -7.41 -12.23 -18.09
N GLY A 160 -6.96 -11.13 -18.70
CA GLY A 160 -7.85 -10.03 -19.08
C GLY A 160 -7.14 -8.80 -19.61
N THR A 161 -7.91 -7.71 -19.74
CA THR A 161 -7.41 -6.39 -20.12
C THR A 161 -6.97 -5.66 -18.85
N PRO A 162 -5.66 -5.49 -18.59
CA PRO A 162 -5.20 -4.76 -17.41
C PRO A 162 -5.61 -3.30 -17.52
N GLY A 163 -6.04 -2.74 -16.39
CA GLY A 163 -6.46 -1.36 -16.31
C GLY A 163 -7.30 -1.07 -15.08
N VAL A 164 -7.78 0.16 -15.00
CA VAL A 164 -8.55 0.64 -13.86
C VAL A 164 -9.81 1.38 -14.33
N TYR A 165 -10.87 1.27 -13.56
CA TYR A 165 -12.02 2.16 -13.67
C TYR A 165 -11.84 3.35 -12.73
N ASN A 166 -12.32 4.53 -13.16
CA ASN A 166 -12.45 5.67 -12.26
C ASN A 166 -13.85 6.29 -12.30
N LEU A 167 -14.36 6.68 -11.13
CA LEU A 167 -15.70 7.25 -10.97
C LEU A 167 -15.67 8.45 -10.01
N SER A 168 -16.24 9.57 -10.45
CA SER A 168 -16.42 10.78 -9.62
C SER A 168 -17.86 10.87 -9.14
N LEU A 169 -18.04 11.04 -7.83
CA LEU A 169 -19.33 11.31 -7.19
C LEU A 169 -19.30 12.71 -6.57
N THR A 170 -20.46 13.38 -6.51
CA THR A 170 -20.59 14.75 -5.98
C THR A 170 -21.39 14.84 -4.68
N SER A 171 -21.96 13.72 -4.19
CA SER A 171 -22.79 13.70 -2.99
C SER A 171 -22.73 12.35 -2.26
N PRO A 172 -21.77 12.14 -1.33
CA PRO A 172 -20.64 13.04 -1.02
C PRO A 172 -19.59 13.07 -2.14
N SER A 173 -18.70 14.07 -2.14
CA SER A 173 -17.59 14.15 -3.08
C SER A 173 -16.64 12.97 -2.89
N ARG A 174 -16.54 12.09 -3.89
CA ARG A 174 -15.64 10.94 -3.89
C ARG A 174 -15.01 10.76 -5.26
N PHE A 175 -13.76 10.33 -5.28
CA PHE A 175 -13.10 9.80 -6.46
C PHE A 175 -12.75 8.34 -6.18
N VAL A 176 -13.31 7.43 -6.95
CA VAL A 176 -13.16 5.99 -6.77
C VAL A 176 -12.28 5.47 -7.89
N ILE A 177 -11.27 4.68 -7.54
CA ILE A 177 -10.41 3.96 -8.47
C ILE A 177 -10.58 2.47 -8.16
N GLU A 178 -10.97 1.70 -9.16
CA GLU A 178 -11.15 0.26 -9.05
C GLU A 178 -10.23 -0.44 -10.03
N TYR A 179 -9.43 -1.36 -9.52
CA TYR A 179 -8.55 -2.16 -10.35
C TYR A 179 -9.33 -3.32 -10.97
N ASN A 180 -9.14 -3.53 -12.27
CA ASN A 180 -9.69 -4.70 -12.93
C ASN A 180 -8.69 -5.87 -12.87
N SER A 181 -9.19 -7.05 -12.50
CA SER A 181 -8.43 -8.31 -12.53
C SER A 181 -7.13 -8.31 -11.69
N VAL A 182 -7.22 -7.85 -10.44
CA VAL A 182 -6.17 -8.04 -9.43
C VAL A 182 -6.22 -9.49 -8.91
N TYR A 183 -5.08 -10.17 -8.85
CA TYR A 183 -4.93 -11.53 -8.30
C TYR A 183 -3.96 -11.54 -7.14
#